data_AF-A0A950ZJ14-F1
#
_entry.id   AF-A0A950ZJ14-F1
#
_cell.length_a   1.000
_cell.length_b   1.000
_cell.length_c   1.000
_cell.angle_alpha   90.00
_cell.angle_beta   90.00
_cell.angle_gamma   90.00
#
_symmetry.space_group_name_H-M   'P 1'
#
loop_
_entity.id
_entity.type
_entity.pdbx_description
1 polymer ?
#
loop_
_entity_poly.entity_id
_entity_poly.type
_entity_poly.pdbx_seq_one_letter_code
_entity_poly.pdbx_strand_id
1 'polypeptide(L)'
;MPSRRIALIALTAALAVLIALTATGVVIGAKVLAADTPSAATLGTISSAGPPNTLTVVGQGNASATPDAAAFSLGASVTSPNVRESLAVDDVRMQSLLSALHAQGVQEQDIQTTTISVSAQSCCGAGIVTGYNVSNSVNVTVRRLSDVGRIIAAAVDAVGNEITIGGVNLLVTNQGPAITAARSAAMADANSRAKAWALLGGRSLGKILSVSEVINGQSQPSCAQGCGGGGAGAPIAAGQTTLTVSVTVTYELS
;
A
#
# COMPACT_ATOMS: atom_id res chain seq x y z
N MET A 1 -21.72 -9.06 -43.96
CA MET A 1 -22.20 -9.36 -42.60
C MET A 1 -22.03 -8.11 -41.76
N PRO A 2 -23.12 -7.41 -41.40
CA PRO A 2 -23.04 -6.06 -40.86
C PRO A 2 -23.10 -6.04 -39.32
N SER A 3 -22.65 -4.90 -38.75
CA SER A 3 -23.21 -4.22 -37.56
C SER A 3 -23.03 -4.91 -36.19
N ARG A 4 -22.83 -4.25 -35.04
CA ARG A 4 -22.85 -2.87 -34.51
C ARG A 4 -22.15 -3.00 -33.13
N ARG A 5 -21.14 -2.21 -32.77
CA ARG A 5 -21.24 -0.90 -32.07
C ARG A 5 -22.12 -0.90 -30.80
N ILE A 6 -21.49 -0.42 -29.70
CA ILE A 6 -22.08 0.39 -28.60
C ILE A 6 -22.95 -0.41 -27.61
N ALA A 7 -22.99 -0.18 -26.30
CA ALA A 7 -22.18 0.47 -25.28
C ALA A 7 -22.94 0.28 -23.95
N LEU A 8 -22.32 0.74 -22.85
CA LEU A 8 -22.99 1.41 -21.74
C LEU A 8 -23.79 0.56 -20.72
N ILE A 9 -23.22 0.57 -19.51
CA ILE A 9 -23.79 1.13 -18.28
C ILE A 9 -24.80 0.30 -17.48
N ALA A 10 -24.59 0.44 -16.17
CA ALA A 10 -25.55 0.39 -15.08
C ALA A 10 -26.01 -0.98 -14.61
N LEU A 11 -26.34 -1.21 -13.35
CA LEU A 11 -26.31 -0.45 -12.09
C LEU A 11 -27.22 -1.32 -11.19
N THR A 12 -27.04 -1.22 -9.88
CA THR A 12 -28.10 -1.47 -8.86
C THR A 12 -28.56 -2.91 -8.69
N ALA A 13 -28.30 -3.55 -7.54
CA ALA A 13 -28.78 -3.25 -6.19
C ALA A 13 -29.92 -4.22 -5.82
N ALA A 14 -29.81 -4.76 -4.60
CA ALA A 14 -30.90 -4.93 -3.61
C ALA A 14 -32.13 -5.76 -4.04
N LEU A 15 -32.79 -6.58 -3.23
CA LEU A 15 -32.71 -6.96 -1.83
C LEU A 15 -33.89 -7.93 -1.63
N ALA A 16 -33.68 -8.95 -0.80
CA ALA A 16 -34.64 -9.72 0.02
C ALA A 16 -36.06 -10.05 -0.50
N VAL A 17 -36.40 -11.35 -0.42
CA VAL A 17 -37.78 -11.84 -0.33
C VAL A 17 -37.92 -12.64 0.97
N LEU A 18 -38.84 -12.21 1.84
CA LEU A 18 -39.39 -12.95 2.97
C LEU A 18 -40.88 -12.62 3.05
N ILE A 19 -41.77 -13.62 2.97
CA ILE A 19 -43.18 -13.48 3.33
C ILE A 19 -43.61 -14.73 4.11
N ALA A 20 -44.19 -14.47 5.28
CA ALA A 20 -44.77 -15.41 6.23
C ALA A 20 -46.32 -15.44 6.14
N LEU A 21 -46.88 -16.48 6.74
CA LEU A 21 -48.25 -17.02 6.74
C LEU A 21 -49.25 -16.26 7.66
N THR A 22 -50.57 -16.34 7.38
CA THR A 22 -51.67 -15.90 8.28
C THR A 22 -52.73 -16.99 8.57
N ALA A 23 -52.97 -17.24 9.88
CA ALA A 23 -54.17 -17.56 10.70
C ALA A 23 -55.48 -18.33 10.26
N THR A 24 -55.99 -19.16 11.22
CA THR A 24 -57.38 -19.53 11.66
C THR A 24 -58.32 -20.50 10.87
N GLY A 25 -59.05 -21.40 11.56
CA GLY A 25 -59.80 -22.56 11.00
C GLY A 25 -61.32 -22.69 11.30
N VAL A 26 -61.99 -23.75 10.74
CA VAL A 26 -63.41 -24.20 10.92
C VAL A 26 -63.56 -25.73 10.56
N VAL A 27 -64.63 -26.36 11.06
CA VAL A 27 -64.97 -27.81 11.21
C VAL A 27 -65.90 -28.39 10.09
N ILE A 28 -65.72 -29.67 9.73
CA ILE A 28 -66.57 -30.70 9.03
C ILE A 28 -67.34 -30.32 7.72
N GLY A 29 -66.95 -30.95 6.59
CA GLY A 29 -67.89 -31.40 5.54
C GLY A 29 -67.75 -30.87 4.10
N ALA A 30 -66.68 -31.21 3.35
CA ALA A 30 -66.63 -31.29 1.87
C ALA A 30 -65.31 -31.91 1.39
N LYS A 31 -65.34 -32.76 0.35
CA LYS A 31 -64.14 -33.34 -0.31
C LYS A 31 -63.26 -32.23 -0.93
N VAL A 32 -62.00 -32.09 -0.50
CA VAL A 32 -60.89 -31.47 -1.25
C VAL A 32 -59.56 -32.10 -0.82
N LEU A 33 -58.66 -32.40 -1.77
CA LEU A 33 -57.29 -32.93 -1.58
C LEU A 33 -56.49 -32.09 -0.57
N ALA A 34 -56.00 -32.69 0.53
CA ALA A 34 -55.21 -32.01 1.57
C ALA A 34 -53.71 -32.30 1.41
N ALA A 35 -52.94 -31.22 1.26
CA ALA A 35 -51.50 -31.18 1.01
C ALA A 35 -50.65 -31.26 2.30
N ASP A 36 -49.42 -31.76 2.15
CA ASP A 36 -48.34 -31.82 3.15
C ASP A 36 -48.23 -30.55 4.02
N THR A 37 -48.17 -30.72 5.34
CA THR A 37 -47.85 -29.63 6.27
C THR A 37 -46.33 -29.59 6.51
N PRO A 38 -45.66 -28.45 6.29
CA PRO A 38 -44.24 -28.33 6.58
C PRO A 38 -44.01 -28.23 8.08
N SER A 39 -43.14 -29.11 8.58
CA SER A 39 -42.57 -29.09 9.93
C SER A 39 -42.01 -27.69 10.24
N ALA A 40 -42.48 -27.09 11.34
CA ALA A 40 -41.90 -25.86 11.85
C ALA A 40 -40.48 -26.16 12.35
N ALA A 41 -39.48 -25.80 11.54
CA ALA A 41 -38.09 -25.84 11.93
C ALA A 41 -37.89 -24.90 13.13
N THR A 42 -37.53 -25.47 14.27
CA THR A 42 -37.02 -24.74 15.43
C THR A 42 -35.80 -23.95 14.97
N LEU A 43 -35.95 -22.64 14.78
CA LEU A 43 -34.84 -21.74 14.54
C LEU A 43 -33.97 -21.76 15.79
N GLY A 44 -32.85 -22.48 15.71
CA GLY A 44 -31.79 -22.39 16.70
C GLY A 44 -31.40 -20.92 16.82
N THR A 45 -31.59 -20.34 18.01
CA THR A 45 -31.04 -19.04 18.33
C THR A 45 -29.52 -19.14 18.21
N ILE A 46 -28.97 -18.53 17.17
CA ILE A 46 -27.55 -18.18 17.13
C ILE A 46 -27.35 -17.11 18.21
N SER A 47 -27.12 -17.57 19.44
CA SER A 47 -26.69 -16.72 20.54
C SER A 47 -25.28 -16.23 20.20
N SER A 48 -25.19 -15.05 19.59
CA SER A 48 -23.96 -14.27 19.59
C SER A 48 -23.77 -13.72 21.01
N ALA A 49 -23.44 -14.61 21.94
CA ALA A 49 -23.02 -14.25 23.29
C ALA A 49 -21.58 -13.73 23.21
N GLY A 50 -21.40 -12.53 22.65
CA GLY A 50 -20.27 -11.69 23.06
C GLY A 50 -20.34 -11.52 24.57
N PRO A 51 -19.22 -11.53 25.30
CA PRO A 51 -19.25 -11.49 26.75
C PRO A 51 -20.15 -10.33 27.23
N PRO A 52 -21.15 -10.60 28.10
CA PRO A 52 -22.00 -9.55 28.62
C PRO A 52 -21.12 -8.53 29.33
N ASN A 53 -21.38 -7.24 29.13
CA ASN A 53 -20.65 -6.12 29.72
C ASN A 53 -19.24 -5.86 29.17
N THR A 54 -19.12 -5.65 27.87
CA THR A 54 -17.86 -5.19 27.26
C THR A 54 -18.02 -3.91 26.46
N LEU A 55 -16.92 -3.14 26.37
CA LEU A 55 -16.81 -1.95 25.55
C LEU A 55 -15.64 -2.12 24.59
N THR A 56 -15.93 -2.13 23.29
CA THR A 56 -14.88 -2.15 22.26
C THR A 56 -14.74 -0.75 21.68
N VAL A 57 -13.52 -0.22 21.68
CA VAL A 57 -13.19 1.08 21.10
C VAL A 57 -12.00 0.96 20.15
N VAL A 58 -11.94 1.88 19.20
CA VAL A 58 -10.76 2.05 18.34
C VAL A 58 -10.03 3.31 18.76
N GLY A 59 -8.76 3.15 19.13
CA GLY A 59 -7.82 4.23 19.35
C GLY A 59 -6.90 4.40 18.14
N GLN A 60 -6.52 5.64 17.86
CA GLN A 60 -5.56 5.98 16.81
C GLN A 60 -4.40 6.78 17.39
N GLY A 61 -3.19 6.46 16.93
CA GLY A 61 -1.98 7.14 17.33
C GLY A 61 -1.07 7.38 16.15
N ASN A 62 -0.54 8.59 16.08
CA ASN A 62 0.32 9.03 14.99
C ASN A 62 1.69 9.42 15.56
N ALA A 63 2.75 9.14 14.81
CA ALA A 63 4.08 9.64 15.11
C ALA A 63 4.78 10.06 13.83
N SER A 64 5.45 11.21 13.89
CA SER A 64 6.29 11.68 12.80
C SER A 64 7.70 11.07 12.91
N ALA A 65 8.24 10.67 11.76
CA ALA A 65 9.63 10.33 11.60
C ALA A 65 10.23 11.19 10.48
N THR A 66 11.47 11.63 10.69
CA THR A 66 12.22 12.32 9.64
C THR A 66 12.92 11.26 8.80
N PRO A 67 12.77 11.26 7.47
CA PRO A 67 13.53 10.37 6.61
C PRO A 67 15.03 10.57 6.78
N ASP A 68 15.75 9.46 6.87
CA ASP A 68 17.21 9.41 7.07
C ASP A 68 17.92 8.81 5.85
N ALA A 69 17.18 8.13 4.97
CA ALA A 69 17.69 7.53 3.75
C ALA A 69 16.86 7.90 2.52
N ALA A 70 17.45 7.70 1.34
CA ALA A 70 16.78 7.82 0.06
C ALA A 70 16.95 6.51 -0.72
N ALA A 71 15.91 6.08 -1.42
CA ALA A 71 16.00 5.08 -2.46
C ALA A 71 15.60 5.69 -3.80
N PHE A 72 16.37 5.37 -4.83
CA PHE A 72 16.11 5.80 -6.20
C PHE A 72 16.65 4.75 -7.16
N SER A 73 16.14 4.74 -8.38
CA SER A 73 16.68 3.87 -9.42
C SER A 73 17.69 4.61 -10.29
N LEU A 74 18.78 3.92 -10.59
CA LEU A 74 19.78 4.34 -11.56
C LEU A 74 19.95 3.24 -12.60
N GLY A 75 20.32 3.60 -13.81
CA GLY A 75 20.50 2.61 -14.85
C GLY A 75 21.13 3.18 -16.11
N ALA A 76 21.21 2.33 -17.12
CA ALA A 76 21.59 2.71 -18.47
C ALA A 76 20.48 2.31 -19.46
N SER A 77 20.31 3.11 -20.51
CA SER A 77 19.43 2.80 -21.62
C SER A 77 20.16 3.03 -22.94
N VAL A 78 20.44 1.95 -23.65
CA VAL A 78 21.25 1.95 -24.86
C VAL A 78 20.41 1.51 -26.05
N THR A 79 20.49 2.25 -27.15
CA THR A 79 19.79 1.93 -28.40
C THR A 79 20.79 1.76 -29.53
N SER A 80 20.75 0.60 -30.18
CA SER A 80 21.56 0.30 -31.37
C SER A 80 20.76 -0.50 -32.40
N PRO A 81 21.15 -0.52 -33.69
CA PRO A 81 20.53 -1.37 -34.69
C PRO A 81 20.63 -2.88 -34.39
N ASN A 82 21.61 -3.29 -33.59
CA ASN A 82 21.87 -4.69 -33.23
C ASN A 82 21.69 -4.92 -31.72
N VAL A 83 20.89 -5.92 -31.35
CA VAL A 83 20.65 -6.30 -29.94
C VAL A 83 21.94 -6.62 -29.19
N ARG A 84 22.84 -7.40 -29.81
CA ARG A 84 24.07 -7.87 -29.17
C ARG A 84 25.02 -6.70 -28.90
N GLU A 85 25.05 -5.72 -29.78
CA GLU A 85 25.80 -4.48 -29.58
C GLU A 85 25.21 -3.66 -28.43
N SER A 86 23.88 -3.47 -28.41
CA SER A 86 23.21 -2.78 -27.30
C SER A 86 23.47 -3.45 -25.95
N LEU A 87 23.41 -4.79 -25.88
CA LEU A 87 23.70 -5.54 -24.65
C LEU A 87 25.16 -5.38 -24.20
N ALA A 88 26.11 -5.50 -25.13
CA ALA A 88 27.53 -5.36 -24.79
C ALA A 88 27.87 -3.96 -24.27
N VAL A 89 27.27 -2.92 -24.86
CA VAL A 89 27.46 -1.53 -24.42
C VAL A 89 26.75 -1.29 -23.08
N ASP A 90 25.53 -1.81 -22.89
CA ASP A 90 24.81 -1.73 -21.61
C ASP A 90 25.62 -2.38 -20.48
N ASP A 91 26.17 -3.58 -20.70
CA ASP A 91 27.01 -4.28 -19.72
C ASP A 91 28.22 -3.44 -19.28
N VAL A 92 28.91 -2.78 -20.21
CA VAL A 92 30.05 -1.90 -19.91
C VAL A 92 29.60 -0.66 -19.12
N ARG A 93 28.46 -0.06 -19.49
CA ARG A 93 27.90 1.10 -18.80
C ARG A 93 27.46 0.76 -17.38
N MET A 94 26.82 -0.39 -17.20
CA MET A 94 26.37 -0.87 -15.89
C MET A 94 27.54 -1.25 -14.99
N GLN A 95 28.61 -1.85 -15.52
CA GLN A 95 29.84 -2.08 -14.74
C GLN A 95 30.49 -0.76 -14.30
N SER A 96 30.49 0.25 -15.17
CA SER A 96 31.00 1.59 -14.85
C SER A 96 30.14 2.26 -13.76
N LEU A 97 28.82 2.14 -13.86
CA LEU A 97 27.87 2.61 -12.85
C LEU A 97 28.13 1.97 -11.49
N LEU A 98 28.16 0.63 -11.42
CA LEU A 98 28.39 -0.11 -10.18
C LEU A 98 29.73 0.27 -9.55
N SER A 99 30.79 0.37 -10.36
CA SER A 99 32.11 0.79 -9.90
C SER A 99 32.10 2.20 -9.30
N ALA A 100 31.39 3.15 -9.94
CA ALA A 100 31.24 4.50 -9.42
C ALA A 100 30.46 4.53 -8.10
N LEU A 101 29.37 3.76 -7.99
CA LEU A 101 28.58 3.66 -6.76
C LEU A 101 29.42 3.10 -5.60
N HIS A 102 30.19 2.04 -5.84
CA HIS A 102 31.11 1.48 -4.85
C HIS A 102 32.19 2.48 -4.44
N ALA A 103 32.76 3.24 -5.39
CA ALA A 103 33.75 4.28 -5.10
C ALA A 103 33.17 5.42 -4.23
N GLN A 104 31.87 5.70 -4.33
CA GLN A 104 31.19 6.67 -3.46
C GLN A 104 30.82 6.10 -2.07
N GLY A 105 31.06 4.82 -1.83
CA GLY A 105 30.81 4.13 -0.57
C GLY A 105 29.45 3.43 -0.47
N VAL A 106 28.75 3.23 -1.58
CA VAL A 106 27.51 2.45 -1.60
C VAL A 106 27.85 0.97 -1.44
N GLN A 107 27.22 0.32 -0.46
CA GLN A 107 27.45 -1.09 -0.17
C GLN A 107 26.67 -1.98 -1.12
N GLU A 108 27.18 -3.18 -1.38
CA GLU A 108 26.55 -4.15 -2.28
C GLU A 108 25.12 -4.51 -1.82
N GLN A 109 24.89 -4.62 -0.51
CA GLN A 109 23.57 -4.85 0.07
C GLN A 109 22.56 -3.71 -0.16
N ASP A 110 23.06 -2.50 -0.47
CA ASP A 110 22.25 -1.32 -0.75
C ASP A 110 22.03 -1.12 -2.27
N ILE A 111 22.50 -2.05 -3.11
CA ILE A 111 22.31 -2.06 -4.57
C ILE A 111 21.53 -3.31 -4.96
N GLN A 112 20.40 -3.13 -5.64
CA GLN A 112 19.57 -4.24 -6.09
C GLN A 112 19.21 -4.09 -7.57
N THR A 113 19.69 -5.00 -8.42
CA THR A 113 19.26 -5.08 -9.82
C THR A 113 17.77 -5.37 -9.89
N THR A 114 17.04 -4.51 -10.60
CA THR A 114 15.58 -4.52 -10.59
C THR A 114 15.02 -5.09 -11.88
N THR A 115 15.49 -4.64 -13.03
CA THR A 115 14.95 -5.07 -14.32
C THR A 115 15.98 -4.86 -15.43
N ILE A 116 16.10 -5.88 -16.29
CA ILE A 116 16.71 -5.77 -17.61
C ILE A 116 15.59 -5.97 -18.62
N SER A 117 15.43 -5.01 -19.53
CA SER A 117 14.40 -5.03 -20.55
C SER A 117 15.01 -4.77 -21.91
N VAL A 118 14.59 -5.56 -22.90
CA VAL A 118 15.00 -5.39 -24.30
C VAL A 118 13.74 -5.18 -25.11
N SER A 119 13.67 -4.06 -25.81
CA SER A 119 12.53 -3.70 -26.65
C SER A 119 13.00 -3.40 -28.08
N ALA A 120 12.33 -4.01 -29.05
CA ALA A 120 12.52 -3.65 -30.45
C ALA A 120 11.83 -2.31 -30.70
N GLN A 121 12.60 -1.34 -31.19
CA GLN A 121 12.07 -0.07 -31.64
C GLN A 121 11.63 -0.22 -33.08
N SER A 122 10.36 0.10 -33.34
CA SER A 122 9.82 0.15 -34.70
C SER A 122 9.50 1.59 -35.07
N CYS A 123 9.84 1.99 -36.30
CA CYS A 123 9.41 3.28 -36.80
C CYS A 123 8.04 3.19 -37.47
N CYS A 124 7.31 4.31 -37.40
CA CYS A 124 6.38 4.70 -38.44
C CYS A 124 5.13 3.80 -38.54
N GLY A 125 4.82 3.01 -37.50
CA GLY A 125 3.65 2.12 -37.45
C GLY A 125 3.67 0.94 -38.43
N ALA A 126 4.75 0.78 -39.21
CA ALA A 126 4.84 -0.19 -40.30
C ALA A 126 5.47 -1.53 -39.88
N GLY A 127 5.78 -1.73 -38.59
CA GLY A 127 6.41 -2.96 -38.08
C GLY A 127 7.89 -3.13 -38.48
N ILE A 128 8.50 -2.11 -39.08
CA ILE A 128 9.92 -2.13 -39.44
C ILE A 128 10.74 -1.83 -38.19
N VAL A 129 11.50 -2.83 -37.73
CA VAL A 129 12.43 -2.68 -36.61
C VAL A 129 13.61 -1.81 -37.04
N THR A 130 13.74 -0.64 -36.43
CA THR A 130 14.81 0.33 -36.69
C THR A 130 15.94 0.27 -35.67
N GLY A 131 15.74 -0.47 -34.57
CA GLY A 131 16.77 -0.74 -33.58
C GLY A 131 16.23 -1.48 -32.37
N TYR A 132 17.10 -1.65 -31.39
CA TYR A 132 16.81 -2.34 -30.15
C TYR A 132 17.29 -1.49 -28.99
N ASN A 133 16.35 -1.16 -28.11
CA ASN A 133 16.62 -0.47 -26.86
C ASN A 133 16.76 -1.50 -25.75
N VAL A 134 17.92 -1.51 -25.10
CA VAL A 134 18.20 -2.25 -23.87
C VAL A 134 18.16 -1.25 -22.73
N SER A 135 17.39 -1.53 -21.70
CA SER A 135 17.32 -0.73 -20.49
C SER A 135 17.55 -1.63 -19.28
N ASN A 136 18.50 -1.24 -18.45
CA ASN A 136 18.91 -1.95 -17.25
C ASN A 136 18.94 -0.98 -16.08
N SER A 137 18.30 -1.35 -14.97
CA SER A 137 18.21 -0.48 -13.80
C SER A 137 18.45 -1.23 -12.49
N VAL A 138 19.12 -0.53 -11.59
CA VAL A 138 19.38 -0.90 -10.20
C VAL A 138 18.65 0.05 -9.27
N ASN A 139 18.05 -0.46 -8.20
CA ASN A 139 17.61 0.33 -7.07
C ASN A 139 18.79 0.53 -6.13
N VAL A 140 19.02 1.78 -5.74
CA VAL A 140 20.12 2.19 -4.87
C VAL A 140 19.53 2.80 -3.62
N THR A 141 19.93 2.29 -2.45
CA THR A 141 19.58 2.87 -1.15
C THR A 141 20.76 3.65 -0.59
N VAL A 142 20.56 4.93 -0.32
CA VAL A 142 21.57 5.83 0.24
C VAL A 142 21.16 6.20 1.66
N ARG A 143 21.93 5.75 2.65
CA ARG A 143 21.66 5.92 4.09
C ARG A 143 21.97 7.32 4.64
N ARG A 144 22.60 8.18 3.85
CA ARG A 144 22.88 9.58 4.21
C ARG A 144 22.35 10.48 3.11
N LEU A 145 21.28 11.22 3.40
CA LEU A 145 20.65 12.12 2.43
C LEU A 145 21.61 13.15 1.81
N SER A 146 22.62 13.60 2.58
CA SER A 146 23.65 14.53 2.09
C SER A 146 24.53 13.95 0.99
N ASP A 147 24.64 12.62 0.87
CA ASP A 147 25.45 11.96 -0.15
C ASP A 147 24.71 11.80 -1.48
N VAL A 148 23.38 11.90 -1.48
CA VAL A 148 22.53 11.59 -2.65
C VAL A 148 22.97 12.39 -3.89
N GLY A 149 23.16 13.71 -3.75
CA GLY A 149 23.57 14.56 -4.87
C GLY A 149 24.94 14.18 -5.44
N ARG A 150 25.91 13.86 -4.58
CA ARG A 150 27.26 13.42 -4.99
C ARG A 150 27.22 12.06 -5.68
N ILE A 151 26.42 11.13 -5.17
CA ILE A 151 26.25 9.79 -5.76
C ILE A 151 25.60 9.87 -7.14
N ILE A 152 24.55 10.69 -7.29
CA ILE A 152 23.90 10.92 -8.58
C ILE A 152 24.89 11.54 -9.57
N ALA A 153 25.66 12.56 -9.17
CA ALA A 153 26.67 13.18 -10.03
C ALA A 153 27.73 12.16 -10.50
N ALA A 154 28.26 11.34 -9.58
CA ALA A 154 29.23 10.30 -9.93
C ALA A 154 28.65 9.24 -10.89
N ALA A 155 27.37 8.89 -10.74
CA ALA A 155 26.69 8.00 -11.67
C ALA A 155 26.53 8.62 -13.06
N VAL A 156 26.15 9.90 -13.14
CA VAL A 156 26.06 10.66 -14.40
C VAL A 156 27.41 10.71 -15.11
N ASP A 157 28.49 11.01 -14.38
CA ASP A 157 29.83 11.08 -14.95
C ASP A 157 30.33 9.71 -15.46
N ALA A 158 29.92 8.62 -14.80
CA ALA A 158 30.35 7.26 -15.15
C ALA A 158 29.58 6.67 -16.35
N VAL A 159 28.28 6.94 -16.44
CA VAL A 159 27.43 6.37 -17.50
C VAL A 159 27.32 7.31 -18.71
N GLY A 160 27.33 8.62 -18.49
CA GLY A 160 27.16 9.61 -19.54
C GLY A 160 25.70 9.83 -19.93
N ASN A 161 25.45 10.05 -21.22
CA ASN A 161 24.12 10.44 -21.73
C ASN A 161 23.11 9.28 -21.73
N GLU A 162 23.59 8.05 -21.59
CA GLU A 162 22.76 6.85 -21.52
C GLU A 162 22.17 6.62 -20.12
N ILE A 163 22.47 7.48 -19.14
CA ILE A 163 21.97 7.33 -17.77
C ILE A 163 20.45 7.47 -17.69
N THR A 164 19.84 6.59 -16.90
CA THR A 164 18.46 6.71 -16.47
C THR A 164 18.41 6.93 -14.97
N ILE A 165 17.60 7.89 -14.52
CA ILE A 165 17.39 8.21 -13.10
C ILE A 165 15.89 8.15 -12.84
N GLY A 166 15.46 7.21 -12.01
CA GLY A 166 14.10 7.17 -11.49
C GLY A 166 13.97 7.95 -10.19
N GLY A 167 12.75 8.40 -9.90
CA GLY A 167 12.46 9.33 -8.82
C GLY A 167 13.07 8.97 -7.47
N VAL A 168 13.41 10.01 -6.69
CA VAL A 168 13.98 9.87 -5.35
C VAL A 168 12.86 9.70 -4.33
N ASN A 169 12.81 8.53 -3.71
CA ASN A 169 11.89 8.22 -2.62
C ASN A 169 12.62 8.31 -1.28
N LEU A 170 12.05 9.06 -0.34
CA LEU A 170 12.62 9.23 0.99
C LEU A 170 12.10 8.13 1.92
N LEU A 171 13.01 7.58 2.72
CA LEU A 171 12.79 6.41 3.56
C LEU A 171 13.17 6.72 5.00
N VAL A 172 12.46 6.08 5.93
CA VAL A 172 12.85 5.99 7.33
C VAL A 172 13.37 4.58 7.55
N THR A 173 14.68 4.42 7.74
CA THR A 173 15.31 3.10 7.88
C THR A 173 14.97 2.42 9.19
N ASN A 174 14.84 3.20 10.28
CA ASN A 174 14.43 2.70 11.58
C ASN A 174 13.07 3.26 12.00
N GLN A 175 12.01 2.51 11.69
CA GLN A 175 10.64 2.88 12.03
C GLN A 175 10.25 2.52 13.47
N GLY A 176 11.05 1.70 14.16
CA GLY A 176 10.72 1.14 15.48
C GLY A 176 10.36 2.19 16.55
N PRO A 177 11.16 3.26 16.72
CA PRO A 177 10.85 4.32 17.67
C PRO A 177 9.53 5.05 17.35
N ALA A 178 9.29 5.37 16.08
CA ALA A 178 8.08 6.06 15.66
C ALA A 178 6.84 5.16 15.80
N ILE A 179 6.93 3.87 15.44
CA ILE A 179 5.86 2.89 15.66
C ILE A 179 5.57 2.75 17.16
N THR A 180 6.60 2.69 18.01
CA THR A 180 6.43 2.62 19.47
C THR A 180 5.71 3.85 20.02
N ALA A 181 6.10 5.04 19.56
CA ALA A 181 5.43 6.28 19.95
C ALA A 181 3.95 6.30 19.48
N ALA A 182 3.69 5.89 18.23
CA ALA A 182 2.34 5.79 17.68
C ALA A 182 1.46 4.79 18.45
N ARG A 183 2.01 3.62 18.85
CA ARG A 183 1.32 2.64 19.71
C ARG A 183 0.93 3.23 21.05
N SER A 184 1.86 3.93 21.71
CA SER A 184 1.58 4.58 23.00
C SER A 184 0.46 5.60 22.89
N ALA A 185 0.48 6.42 21.83
CA ALA A 185 -0.58 7.39 21.54
C ALA A 185 -1.92 6.69 21.26
N ALA A 186 -1.92 5.61 20.47
CA ALA A 186 -3.13 4.86 20.12
C ALA A 186 -3.80 4.22 21.35
N MET A 187 -3.00 3.64 22.25
CA MET A 187 -3.51 3.09 23.51
C MET A 187 -4.05 4.17 24.45
N ALA A 188 -3.38 5.33 24.52
CA ALA A 188 -3.86 6.46 25.32
C ALA A 188 -5.20 7.00 24.79
N ASP A 189 -5.34 7.14 23.46
CA ASP A 189 -6.58 7.55 22.79
C ASP A 189 -7.71 6.53 23.02
N ALA A 190 -7.43 5.23 22.84
CA ALA A 190 -8.39 4.16 23.13
C ALA A 190 -8.88 4.22 24.59
N ASN A 191 -7.97 4.35 25.56
CA ASN A 191 -8.33 4.43 26.97
C ASN A 191 -9.16 5.68 27.31
N SER A 192 -8.80 6.84 26.74
CA SER A 192 -9.55 8.09 26.93
C SER A 192 -10.99 7.96 26.41
N ARG A 193 -11.15 7.44 25.18
CA ARG A 193 -12.46 7.19 24.58
C ARG A 193 -13.26 6.18 25.39
N ALA A 194 -12.63 5.09 25.81
CA ALA A 194 -13.29 4.06 26.60
C ALA A 194 -13.84 4.61 27.92
N LYS A 195 -13.05 5.43 28.62
CA LYS A 195 -13.48 6.10 29.85
C LYS A 195 -14.67 7.05 29.61
N ALA A 196 -14.63 7.83 28.54
CA ALA A 196 -15.71 8.74 28.18
C ALA A 196 -17.01 7.97 27.91
N TRP A 197 -16.95 6.89 27.13
CA TRP A 197 -18.12 6.05 26.82
C TRP A 197 -18.66 5.31 28.05
N ALA A 198 -17.78 4.79 28.91
CA ALA A 198 -18.20 4.16 30.17
C ALA A 198 -18.97 5.16 31.05
N LEU A 199 -18.42 6.37 31.23
CA LEU A 199 -19.05 7.43 32.02
C LEU A 199 -20.42 7.84 31.45
N LEU A 200 -20.52 8.04 30.14
CA LEU A 200 -21.79 8.37 29.46
C LEU A 200 -22.82 7.24 29.58
N GLY A 201 -22.38 5.99 29.64
CA GLY A 201 -23.22 4.83 29.87
C GLY A 201 -23.60 4.60 31.34
N GLY A 202 -23.13 5.44 32.27
CA GLY A 202 -23.34 5.24 33.71
C GLY A 202 -22.62 4.01 34.27
N ARG A 203 -21.54 3.57 33.63
CA ARG A 203 -20.75 2.39 34.00
C ARG A 203 -19.30 2.76 34.29
N SER A 204 -18.58 1.86 34.94
CA SER A 204 -17.14 2.01 35.17
C SER A 204 -16.34 1.17 34.17
N LEU A 205 -15.18 1.69 33.76
CA LEU A 205 -14.26 1.00 32.87
C LEU A 205 -13.41 -0.01 33.65
N GLY A 206 -13.46 -1.27 33.26
CA GLY A 206 -12.73 -2.38 33.85
C GLY A 206 -11.43 -2.71 33.12
N LYS A 207 -10.99 -3.98 33.23
CA LYS A 207 -9.73 -4.46 32.66
C LYS A 207 -9.80 -4.56 31.14
N ILE A 208 -8.64 -4.50 30.49
CA ILE A 208 -8.51 -4.83 29.07
C ILE A 208 -8.65 -6.34 28.91
N LEU A 209 -9.56 -6.76 28.02
CA LEU A 209 -9.83 -8.16 27.69
C LEU A 209 -9.14 -8.59 26.39
N SER A 210 -9.03 -7.68 25.42
CA SER A 210 -8.38 -7.93 24.14
C SER A 210 -7.80 -6.64 23.55
N VAL A 211 -6.66 -6.78 22.89
CA VAL A 211 -6.03 -5.73 22.08
C VAL A 211 -5.72 -6.33 20.72
N SER A 212 -6.19 -5.69 19.66
CA SER A 212 -5.83 -6.00 18.28
C SER A 212 -5.21 -4.77 17.64
N GLU A 213 -4.04 -4.93 17.02
CA GLU A 213 -3.28 -3.85 16.40
C GLU A 213 -3.34 -3.96 14.88
N VAL A 214 -3.57 -2.81 14.24
CA VAL A 214 -3.36 -2.64 12.81
C VAL A 214 -2.38 -1.49 12.62
N ILE A 215 -1.20 -1.81 12.11
CA ILE A 215 -0.24 -0.81 11.67
C ILE A 215 -0.69 -0.35 10.29
N ASN A 216 -1.20 0.87 10.19
CA ASN A 216 -1.51 1.46 8.89
C ASN A 216 -0.18 1.92 8.28
N GLY A 217 0.01 1.63 6.99
CA GLY A 217 1.25 1.93 6.28
C GLY A 217 1.63 3.41 6.34
N GLN A 218 2.86 3.72 5.96
CA GLN A 218 3.37 5.09 5.90
C GLN A 218 2.49 5.94 4.98
N SER A 219 1.93 7.03 5.52
CA SER A 219 1.37 8.07 4.66
C SER A 219 2.55 8.83 4.06
N GLN A 220 2.61 8.87 2.73
CA GLN A 220 3.66 9.58 1.99
C GLN A 220 3.81 11.02 2.53
N PRO A 221 5.05 11.57 2.58
CA PRO A 221 5.25 12.94 3.02
C PRO A 221 4.30 13.86 2.24
N SER A 222 3.56 14.72 2.97
CA SER A 222 2.75 15.75 2.34
C SER A 222 3.68 16.82 1.77
N CYS A 223 4.17 16.60 0.56
CA CYS A 223 4.85 17.64 -0.18
C CYS A 223 3.77 18.65 -0.61
N ALA A 224 3.74 19.83 0.01
CA ALA A 224 3.01 20.95 -0.58
C ALA A 224 3.63 21.21 -1.97
N GLN A 225 2.88 20.86 -3.02
CA GLN A 225 3.07 21.23 -4.43
C GLN A 225 4.52 21.65 -4.82
N GLY A 226 5.39 20.71 -5.22
CA GLY A 226 6.69 21.12 -5.78
C GLY A 226 7.87 20.15 -5.81
N CYS A 227 7.79 18.93 -5.24
CA CYS A 227 8.94 18.00 -5.20
C CYS A 227 9.22 17.26 -6.52
N GLY A 228 8.81 17.80 -7.67
CA GLY A 228 9.11 17.25 -8.99
C GLY A 228 10.26 17.99 -9.65
N GLY A 229 11.43 17.34 -9.77
CA GLY A 229 12.50 17.77 -10.66
C GLY A 229 13.73 18.37 -9.98
N GLY A 230 14.44 17.59 -9.17
CA GLY A 230 15.79 17.93 -8.73
C GLY A 230 16.82 17.45 -9.76
N GLY A 231 17.25 18.34 -10.65
CA GLY A 231 18.52 18.15 -11.37
C GLY A 231 19.70 18.11 -10.38
N ALA A 232 20.84 17.58 -10.83
CA ALA A 232 22.06 17.43 -10.03
C ALA A 232 22.39 18.72 -9.26
N GLY A 233 22.19 18.70 -7.93
CA GLY A 233 22.51 19.82 -7.04
C GLY A 233 21.33 20.49 -6.31
N ALA A 234 20.07 20.09 -6.53
CA ALA A 234 18.95 20.64 -5.75
C ALA A 234 18.93 20.08 -4.29
N PRO A 235 18.77 20.91 -3.25
CA PRO A 235 18.72 20.44 -1.86
C PRO A 235 17.49 19.55 -1.63
N ILE A 236 17.72 18.31 -1.19
CA ILE A 236 16.66 17.36 -0.83
C ILE A 236 16.07 17.79 0.54
N ALA A 237 14.85 18.32 0.54
CA ALA A 237 14.11 18.59 1.77
C ALA A 237 13.38 17.32 2.22
N ALA A 238 13.78 16.74 3.35
CA ALA A 238 13.32 15.41 3.76
C ALA A 238 11.82 15.34 4.13
N GLY A 239 11.15 16.47 4.38
CA GLY A 239 9.79 16.50 4.91
C GLY A 239 9.66 15.72 6.23
N GLN A 240 8.42 15.39 6.62
CA GLN A 240 8.14 14.41 7.68
C GLN A 240 7.23 13.32 7.13
N THR A 241 7.52 12.08 7.51
CA THR A 241 6.64 10.93 7.25
C THR A 241 5.86 10.62 8.51
N THR A 242 4.53 10.54 8.39
CA THR A 242 3.67 10.17 9.52
C THR A 242 3.35 8.68 9.47
N LEU A 243 3.61 8.00 10.58
CA LEU A 243 3.22 6.61 10.83
C LEU A 243 1.95 6.60 11.69
N THR A 244 0.97 5.80 11.29
CA THR A 244 -0.34 5.72 11.95
C THR A 244 -0.60 4.30 12.44
N VAL A 245 -0.86 4.16 13.74
CA VAL A 245 -1.24 2.88 14.36
C VAL A 245 -2.68 2.98 14.84
N SER A 246 -3.50 2.01 14.47
CA SER A 246 -4.85 1.83 15.00
C SER A 246 -4.87 0.63 15.93
N VAL A 247 -5.44 0.80 17.12
CA VAL A 247 -5.66 -0.30 18.07
C VAL A 247 -7.14 -0.45 18.35
N THR A 248 -7.65 -1.66 18.24
CA THR A 248 -8.98 -2.03 18.70
C THR A 248 -8.84 -2.68 20.06
N VAL A 249 -9.41 -2.06 21.08
CA VAL A 249 -9.30 -2.50 22.47
C VAL A 249 -10.68 -2.82 23.01
N THR A 250 -10.84 -4.01 23.56
CA THR A 250 -12.05 -4.44 24.27
C THR A 250 -11.79 -4.39 25.76
N TYR A 251 -12.62 -3.62 26.47
CA TYR A 251 -12.60 -3.49 27.92
C TYR A 251 -13.80 -4.22 28.54
N GLU A 252 -13.62 -4.66 29.77
CA GLU A 252 -14.71 -5.01 30.67
C GLU A 252 -15.45 -3.75 31.12
N LEU A 253 -16.76 -3.85 31.30
CA LEU A 253 -17.57 -2.83 31.94
C LEU A 253 -18.17 -3.36 33.23
N SER A 254 -18.13 -2.56 34.30
CA SER A 254 -18.83 -2.81 35.56
C SER A 254 -19.88 -1.74 35.77
#